data_AF-A0A7S3YTM6-F1
#
_entry.id   AF-A0A7S3YTM6-F1
#
_cell.length_a   1.000
_cell.length_b   1.000
_cell.length_c   1.000
_cell.angle_alpha   90.00
_cell.angle_beta   90.00
_cell.angle_gamma   90.00
#
_symmetry.space_group_name_H-M   'P 1'
#
loop_
_entity.id
_entity.type
_entity.pdbx_description
1 polymer ?
#
loop_
_entity_poly.entity_id
_entity_poly.type
_entity_poly.pdbx_seq_one_letter_code
_entity_poly.pdbx_strand_id
1 'polypeptide(L)'
;DTDCCTLEDRHSIGSQAAELMSSVKGEVLTSVHSRSRSSIDRKDRHCPPKPADGVLWQINTLDQFHKSFRGLIDQYHFPKAACGAFSVANSILLRDILQKKAKELSGELAVTKKEIEAIVDKLQDTKTVTKEVTKVMAQIHQDRLKYTRDHSASFPQPSDVEKYLRDWVANYEISDYLIKEMKGQTEDLGGIHFVRYNQYPERNGATFEEKARLVEEERFGGKTFGDKARVELEEGAARFIIEPFVPERKLLRPEEWLAWRKKTSKQKTGVSPFQIFVLDLNGHFCTSFSCFVKPENGAGKATPHLVMINTTNASYITSSGAPCAAFDIAFSSS
;
A
#
# COMPACT_ATOMS: atom_id res chain seq x y z
N ASP A 1 -3.38 -26.91 28.68
CA ASP A 1 -2.55 -27.15 27.50
C ASP A 1 -2.71 -26.00 26.52
N THR A 2 -2.00 -24.91 26.82
CA THR A 2 -1.93 -23.68 26.04
C THR A 2 -0.66 -23.73 25.20
N ASP A 3 -0.82 -24.14 23.95
CA ASP A 3 0.25 -24.12 22.96
C ASP A 3 0.39 -22.68 22.45
N CYS A 4 1.44 -22.00 22.92
CA CYS A 4 1.82 -20.67 22.48
C CYS A 4 2.25 -20.74 21.02
N CYS A 5 1.51 -20.12 20.10
CA CYS A 5 2.02 -19.78 18.77
C CYS A 5 3.34 -18.99 18.94
N THR A 6 4.46 -19.63 18.64
CA THR A 6 5.79 -19.04 18.67
C THR A 6 5.91 -18.01 17.55
N LEU A 7 6.74 -16.99 17.78
CA LEU A 7 7.15 -15.94 16.84
C LEU A 7 7.81 -16.47 15.54
N GLU A 8 7.85 -17.79 15.33
CA GLU A 8 8.57 -18.45 14.25
C GLU A 8 7.89 -18.30 12.88
N ASP A 9 6.58 -18.07 12.82
CA ASP A 9 5.91 -17.85 11.53
C ASP A 9 6.26 -16.49 10.90
N ARG A 10 6.68 -15.49 11.69
CA ARG A 10 7.27 -14.24 11.14
C ARG A 10 8.63 -14.50 10.48
N HIS A 11 9.32 -15.60 10.79
CA HIS A 11 10.61 -15.95 10.15
C HIS A 11 10.46 -16.46 8.72
N SER A 12 9.31 -17.03 8.32
CA SER A 12 9.11 -17.48 6.93
C SER A 12 9.07 -16.32 5.92
N ILE A 13 8.65 -15.13 6.32
CA ILE A 13 8.70 -13.92 5.48
C ILE A 13 10.08 -13.24 5.63
N GLY A 14 10.69 -13.33 6.80
CA GLY A 14 12.05 -12.86 7.06
C GLY A 14 13.12 -13.52 6.20
N SER A 15 12.95 -14.80 5.79
CA SER A 15 13.93 -15.52 4.97
C SER A 15 14.04 -14.94 3.55
N GLN A 16 12.93 -14.53 2.93
CA GLN A 16 12.95 -13.86 1.61
C GLN A 16 13.60 -12.48 1.70
N ALA A 17 13.36 -11.74 2.78
CA ALA A 17 13.98 -10.42 3.00
C ALA A 17 15.50 -10.50 3.21
N ALA A 18 16.01 -11.57 3.82
CA ALA A 18 17.44 -11.77 4.05
C ALA A 18 18.21 -12.07 2.75
N GLU A 19 17.63 -12.84 1.83
CA GLU A 19 18.26 -13.21 0.56
C GLU A 19 18.37 -12.00 -0.41
N LEU A 20 17.44 -11.05 -0.31
CA LEU A 20 17.42 -9.79 -1.09
C LEU A 20 18.52 -8.78 -0.71
N MET A 21 19.13 -8.89 0.46
CA MET A 21 20.10 -7.88 0.95
C MET A 21 21.53 -8.03 0.38
N SER A 22 21.82 -9.04 -0.45
CA SER A 22 23.20 -9.37 -0.85
C SER A 22 23.65 -8.93 -2.25
N SER A 23 22.78 -8.40 -3.12
CA SER A 23 23.12 -8.28 -4.57
C SER A 23 22.90 -6.91 -5.23
N VAL A 24 22.49 -5.88 -4.49
CA VAL A 24 22.15 -4.58 -5.09
C VAL A 24 23.29 -3.58 -4.91
N LYS A 25 23.93 -3.18 -6.01
CA LYS A 25 25.00 -2.16 -5.99
C LYS A 25 24.51 -0.74 -6.27
N GLY A 26 23.28 -0.57 -6.75
CA GLY A 26 22.70 0.72 -7.14
C GLY A 26 21.61 1.21 -6.20
N GLU A 27 21.54 2.51 -5.99
CA GLU A 27 20.44 3.18 -5.26
C GLU A 27 19.11 3.11 -6.01
N VAL A 28 19.18 3.11 -7.35
CA VAL A 28 18.03 2.99 -8.26
C VAL A 28 17.99 1.57 -8.81
N LEU A 29 16.82 0.96 -8.68
CA LEU A 29 16.45 -0.32 -9.25
C LEU A 29 15.89 -0.12 -10.66
N THR A 30 16.18 -1.06 -11.55
CA THR A 30 15.78 -1.00 -12.97
C THR A 30 14.91 -2.18 -13.40
N SER A 31 14.60 -3.08 -12.46
CA SER A 31 13.79 -4.25 -12.74
C SER A 31 12.32 -3.86 -12.98
N VAL A 32 11.77 -4.44 -14.04
CA VAL A 32 10.41 -4.22 -14.50
C VAL A 32 9.73 -5.57 -14.69
N HIS A 33 8.53 -5.73 -14.14
CA HIS A 33 7.76 -6.96 -14.23
C HIS A 33 6.37 -6.66 -14.76
N SER A 34 5.84 -7.55 -15.61
CA SER A 34 4.49 -7.40 -16.16
C SER A 34 3.78 -8.74 -16.26
N ARG A 35 2.48 -8.73 -15.97
CA ARG A 35 1.57 -9.86 -16.13
C ARG A 35 0.20 -9.38 -16.59
N SER A 36 -0.47 -10.22 -17.38
CA SER A 36 -1.89 -10.04 -17.62
C SER A 36 -2.64 -10.17 -16.29
N ARG A 37 -3.62 -9.30 -16.03
CA ARG A 37 -4.49 -9.44 -14.87
C ARG A 37 -5.22 -10.78 -14.90
N SER A 38 -5.69 -11.20 -16.08
CA SER A 38 -6.45 -12.45 -16.25
C SER A 38 -5.64 -13.72 -16.01
N SER A 39 -4.31 -13.65 -16.00
CA SER A 39 -3.45 -14.82 -15.73
C SER A 39 -3.18 -15.06 -14.25
N ILE A 40 -3.77 -14.28 -13.34
CA ILE A 40 -3.52 -14.37 -11.89
C ILE A 40 -4.83 -14.67 -11.16
N ASP A 41 -4.78 -15.72 -10.33
CA ASP A 41 -5.93 -16.20 -9.58
C ASP A 41 -6.42 -15.19 -8.52
N ARG A 42 -7.72 -15.26 -8.22
CA ARG A 42 -8.38 -14.39 -7.25
C ARG A 42 -8.50 -15.09 -5.90
N LYS A 43 -7.87 -14.48 -4.88
CA LYS A 43 -7.96 -14.97 -3.50
C LYS A 43 -9.17 -14.44 -2.71
N ASP A 44 -9.83 -13.39 -3.20
CA ASP A 44 -10.95 -12.74 -2.50
C ASP A 44 -12.25 -12.80 -3.31
N ARG A 45 -13.29 -13.38 -2.71
CA ARG A 45 -14.63 -13.53 -3.28
C ARG A 45 -15.40 -12.22 -3.33
N HIS A 46 -15.01 -11.23 -2.52
CA HIS A 46 -15.62 -9.90 -2.46
C HIS A 46 -15.17 -8.98 -3.61
N CYS A 47 -14.06 -9.31 -4.30
CA CYS A 47 -13.72 -8.63 -5.54
C CYS A 47 -14.79 -8.84 -6.63
N PRO A 48 -14.91 -7.92 -7.62
CA PRO A 48 -15.83 -8.05 -8.75
C PRO A 48 -15.87 -9.45 -9.35
N PRO A 49 -17.04 -10.04 -9.68
CA PRO A 49 -17.17 -11.45 -10.04
C PRO A 49 -16.35 -11.85 -11.27
N LYS A 50 -16.17 -10.94 -12.22
CA LYS A 50 -15.29 -11.11 -13.38
C LYS A 50 -14.05 -10.20 -13.22
N PRO A 51 -12.82 -10.74 -13.28
CA PRO A 51 -11.62 -9.92 -13.35
C PRO A 51 -11.70 -8.95 -14.53
N ALA A 52 -11.23 -7.72 -14.34
CA ALA A 52 -11.07 -6.80 -15.45
C ALA A 52 -9.88 -7.23 -16.32
N ASP A 53 -9.98 -7.03 -17.63
CA ASP A 53 -8.87 -7.28 -18.55
C ASP A 53 -7.86 -6.12 -18.50
N GLY A 54 -6.57 -6.45 -18.59
CA GLY A 54 -5.48 -5.49 -18.70
C GLY A 54 -4.21 -5.98 -18.01
N VAL A 55 -3.37 -5.07 -17.55
CA VAL A 55 -1.98 -5.36 -17.18
C VAL A 55 -1.65 -4.89 -15.77
N LEU A 56 -1.06 -5.80 -14.98
CA LEU A 56 -0.34 -5.45 -13.76
C LEU A 56 1.11 -5.19 -14.13
N TRP A 57 1.61 -3.99 -13.83
CA TRP A 57 2.95 -3.56 -14.22
C TRP A 57 3.72 -3.07 -13.00
N GLN A 58 4.72 -3.82 -12.53
CA GLN A 58 5.59 -3.39 -11.44
C GLN A 58 6.88 -2.79 -11.96
N ILE A 59 7.24 -1.64 -11.42
CA ILE A 59 8.47 -0.92 -11.69
C ILE A 59 9.18 -0.73 -10.35
N ASN A 60 10.38 -1.28 -10.24
CA ASN A 60 11.20 -1.10 -9.05
C ASN A 60 11.90 0.27 -9.15
N THR A 61 11.93 1.03 -8.07
CA THR A 61 12.44 2.42 -8.03
C THR A 61 13.63 2.56 -7.10
N LEU A 62 13.53 3.29 -6.00
CA LEU A 62 14.63 3.40 -5.04
C LEU A 62 14.73 2.14 -4.18
N ASP A 63 15.94 1.65 -3.97
CA ASP A 63 16.18 0.55 -3.03
C ASP A 63 16.12 1.08 -1.59
N GLN A 64 15.06 0.72 -0.86
CA GLN A 64 14.88 1.14 0.53
C GLN A 64 16.01 0.67 1.47
N PHE A 65 16.79 -0.34 1.07
CA PHE A 65 17.91 -0.86 1.83
C PHE A 65 19.24 -0.18 1.50
N HIS A 66 19.24 0.75 0.53
CA HIS A 66 20.44 1.46 0.13
C HIS A 66 21.03 2.28 1.29
N LYS A 67 22.36 2.35 1.32
CA LYS A 67 23.11 2.96 2.44
C LYS A 67 22.78 4.44 2.68
N SER A 68 22.28 5.16 1.67
CA SER A 68 21.88 6.57 1.79
C SER A 68 20.74 6.77 2.77
N PHE A 69 19.88 5.76 2.99
CA PHE A 69 18.76 5.84 3.91
C PHE A 69 19.11 5.43 5.34
N ARG A 70 20.30 4.87 5.60
CA ARG A 70 20.69 4.39 6.95
C ARG A 70 20.66 5.50 7.98
N GLY A 71 21.19 6.68 7.65
CA GLY A 71 21.17 7.82 8.57
C GLY A 71 19.75 8.23 8.96
N LEU A 72 18.80 8.14 8.02
CA LEU A 72 17.39 8.43 8.27
C LEU A 72 16.74 7.36 9.15
N ILE A 73 16.98 6.08 8.84
CA ILE A 73 16.50 4.93 9.61
C ILE A 73 17.02 5.00 11.05
N ASP A 74 18.30 5.32 11.24
CA ASP A 74 18.91 5.45 12.56
C ASP A 74 18.35 6.66 13.33
N GLN A 75 18.24 7.81 12.67
CA GLN A 75 17.70 9.04 13.26
C GLN A 75 16.30 8.85 13.84
N TYR A 76 15.43 8.14 13.13
CA TYR A 76 14.03 7.93 13.54
C TYR A 76 13.78 6.56 14.17
N HIS A 77 14.84 5.81 14.51
CA HIS A 77 14.76 4.45 15.06
C HIS A 77 13.83 3.53 14.24
N PHE A 78 13.80 3.68 12.92
CA PHE A 78 12.87 2.96 12.04
C PHE A 78 13.32 1.51 11.80
N PRO A 79 12.42 0.59 11.38
CA PRO A 79 12.83 -0.71 10.82
C PRO A 79 13.72 -0.52 9.59
N LYS A 80 14.69 -1.44 9.40
CA LYS A 80 15.53 -1.48 8.19
C LYS A 80 14.70 -1.61 6.91
N ALA A 81 13.62 -2.38 6.96
CA ALA A 81 12.62 -2.47 5.89
C ALA A 81 11.59 -1.35 6.05
N ALA A 82 11.92 -0.16 5.58
CA ALA A 82 11.11 1.05 5.71
C ALA A 82 9.95 1.18 4.68
N CYS A 83 9.46 0.07 4.14
CA CYS A 83 8.59 0.05 2.96
C CYS A 83 7.27 0.80 3.15
N GLY A 84 6.73 0.79 4.38
CA GLY A 84 5.54 1.58 4.74
C GLY A 84 5.76 3.07 4.51
N ALA A 85 6.89 3.61 4.99
CA ALA A 85 7.22 5.03 4.83
C ALA A 85 7.45 5.40 3.36
N PHE A 86 8.16 4.56 2.60
CA PHE A 86 8.38 4.76 1.17
C PHE A 86 7.09 4.70 0.36
N SER A 87 6.20 3.76 0.68
CA SER A 87 4.91 3.63 -0.01
C SER A 87 4.07 4.87 0.22
N VAL A 88 3.88 5.28 1.47
CA VAL A 88 3.11 6.49 1.79
C VAL A 88 3.73 7.70 1.09
N ALA A 89 5.05 7.90 1.19
CA ALA A 89 5.74 9.02 0.52
C ALA A 89 5.51 9.02 -1.01
N ASN A 90 5.65 7.87 -1.67
CA ASN A 90 5.39 7.74 -3.10
C ASN A 90 3.93 8.02 -3.45
N SER A 91 2.96 7.66 -2.61
CA SER A 91 1.54 7.97 -2.83
C SER A 91 1.26 9.48 -2.80
N ILE A 92 1.91 10.22 -1.89
CA ILE A 92 1.79 11.69 -1.81
C ILE A 92 2.41 12.35 -3.04
N LEU A 93 3.61 11.91 -3.44
CA LEU A 93 4.27 12.43 -4.65
C LEU A 93 3.45 12.12 -5.91
N LEU A 94 2.91 10.91 -6.03
CA LEU A 94 2.05 10.51 -7.14
C LEU A 94 0.78 11.35 -7.21
N ARG A 95 0.16 11.68 -6.07
CA ARG A 95 -1.01 12.57 -6.04
C ARG A 95 -0.70 13.88 -6.73
N ASP A 96 0.38 14.54 -6.33
CA ASP A 96 0.73 15.85 -6.85
C ASP A 96 1.11 15.80 -8.35
N ILE A 97 1.87 14.78 -8.76
CA ILE A 97 2.26 14.56 -10.16
C ILE A 97 1.03 14.28 -11.04
N LEU A 98 0.17 13.35 -10.61
CA LEU A 98 -0.99 12.90 -11.38
C LEU A 98 -2.10 13.94 -11.42
N GLN A 99 -2.27 14.76 -10.38
CA GLN A 99 -3.16 15.93 -10.42
C GLN A 99 -2.73 16.92 -11.49
N LYS A 100 -1.43 17.25 -11.54
CA LYS A 100 -0.90 18.13 -12.59
C LYS A 100 -1.13 17.50 -13.96
N LYS A 101 -0.87 16.20 -14.09
CA LYS A 101 -1.06 15.48 -15.36
C LYS A 101 -2.53 15.45 -15.81
N ALA A 102 -3.47 15.22 -14.90
CA ALA A 102 -4.90 15.22 -15.20
C ALA A 102 -5.36 16.58 -15.74
N LYS A 103 -4.82 17.69 -15.21
CA LYS A 103 -5.09 19.04 -15.73
C LYS A 103 -4.55 19.24 -17.14
N GLU A 104 -3.33 18.77 -17.42
CA GLU A 104 -2.71 18.83 -18.75
C GLU A 104 -3.48 18.03 -19.80
N LEU A 105 -4.02 16.87 -19.41
CA LEU A 105 -4.75 15.96 -20.30
C LEU A 105 -6.15 16.46 -20.66
N SER A 106 -6.63 17.56 -20.08
CA SER A 106 -7.97 18.12 -20.34
C SER A 106 -9.10 17.07 -20.22
N GLY A 107 -8.93 16.09 -19.33
CA GLY A 107 -9.87 14.99 -19.14
C GLY A 107 -9.63 13.73 -19.98
N GLU A 108 -8.61 13.68 -20.85
CA GLU A 108 -8.18 12.41 -21.45
C GLU A 108 -7.74 11.41 -20.36
N LEU A 109 -8.25 10.18 -20.43
CA LEU A 109 -8.01 9.15 -19.41
C LEU A 109 -6.75 8.30 -19.68
N ALA A 110 -6.06 8.53 -20.80
CA ALA A 110 -5.01 7.66 -21.29
C ALA A 110 -3.65 8.36 -21.40
N VAL A 111 -2.61 7.68 -20.91
CA VAL A 111 -1.21 8.11 -20.93
C VAL A 111 -0.40 7.23 -21.88
N THR A 112 0.75 7.72 -22.31
CA THR A 112 1.77 6.98 -23.04
C THR A 112 2.74 6.33 -22.06
N LYS A 113 3.46 5.31 -22.53
CA LYS A 113 4.55 4.70 -21.76
C LYS A 113 5.64 5.69 -21.37
N LYS A 114 5.98 6.63 -22.26
CA LYS A 114 6.94 7.71 -21.99
C LYS A 114 6.50 8.63 -20.85
N GLU A 115 5.20 8.88 -20.72
CA GLU A 115 4.67 9.66 -19.60
C GLU A 115 4.73 8.89 -18.28
N ILE A 116 4.54 7.57 -18.30
CA ILE A 116 4.75 6.70 -17.13
C ILE A 116 6.23 6.71 -16.73
N GLU A 117 7.16 6.59 -17.69
CA GLU A 117 8.60 6.69 -17.45
C GLU A 117 8.96 8.03 -16.79
N ALA A 118 8.41 9.15 -17.29
CA ALA A 118 8.63 10.46 -16.69
C ALA A 118 8.07 10.59 -15.25
N ILE A 119 6.98 9.88 -14.93
CA ILE A 119 6.47 9.79 -13.55
C ILE A 119 7.45 8.98 -12.69
N VAL A 120 7.90 7.83 -13.18
CA VAL A 120 8.87 6.96 -12.49
C VAL A 120 10.18 7.68 -12.23
N ASP A 121 10.70 8.45 -13.18
CA ASP A 121 11.92 9.24 -13.02
C ASP A 121 11.83 10.19 -11.81
N LYS A 122 10.65 10.76 -11.54
CA LYS A 122 10.42 11.60 -10.35
C LYS A 122 10.43 10.80 -9.06
N LEU A 123 9.97 9.55 -9.08
CA LEU A 123 10.01 8.62 -7.95
C LEU A 123 11.38 7.94 -7.77
N GLN A 124 12.30 8.12 -8.73
CA GLN A 124 13.70 7.73 -8.63
C GLN A 124 14.60 8.92 -8.22
N ASP A 125 14.07 10.14 -8.11
CA ASP A 125 14.82 11.28 -7.58
C ASP A 125 15.01 11.14 -6.07
N THR A 126 16.17 10.62 -5.66
CA THR A 126 16.52 10.35 -4.26
C THR A 126 16.23 11.54 -3.36
N LYS A 127 16.56 12.77 -3.77
CA LYS A 127 16.35 13.97 -2.96
C LYS A 127 14.87 14.22 -2.68
N THR A 128 14.04 14.14 -3.72
CA THR A 128 12.58 14.36 -3.61
C THR A 128 11.94 13.29 -2.75
N VAL A 129 12.23 12.01 -3.00
CA VAL A 129 11.66 10.92 -2.21
C VAL A 129 12.15 10.96 -0.77
N THR A 130 13.44 11.18 -0.53
CA THR A 130 14.01 11.25 0.84
C THR A 130 13.32 12.34 1.67
N LYS A 131 13.04 13.50 1.06
CA LYS A 131 12.34 14.59 1.75
C LYS A 131 10.96 14.15 2.23
N GLU A 132 10.22 13.43 1.41
CA GLU A 132 8.88 12.98 1.77
C GLU A 132 8.91 11.79 2.75
N VAL A 133 9.80 10.82 2.54
CA VAL A 133 10.05 9.71 3.49
C VAL A 133 10.43 10.23 4.87
N THR A 134 11.23 11.30 4.94
CA THR A 134 11.61 11.93 6.21
C THR A 134 10.39 12.43 6.99
N LYS A 135 9.40 13.03 6.32
CA LYS A 135 8.17 13.48 6.99
C LYS A 135 7.36 12.31 7.55
N VAL A 136 7.23 11.24 6.76
CA VAL A 136 6.49 10.04 7.17
C VAL A 136 7.16 9.37 8.37
N MET A 137 8.48 9.14 8.30
CA MET A 137 9.24 8.55 9.40
C MET A 137 9.19 9.42 10.65
N ALA A 138 9.35 10.74 10.52
CA ALA A 138 9.28 11.65 11.66
C ALA A 138 7.92 11.61 12.36
N GLN A 139 6.83 11.57 11.59
CA GLN A 139 5.48 11.50 12.16
C GLN A 139 5.25 10.18 12.91
N ILE A 140 5.53 9.03 12.26
CA ILE A 140 5.38 7.72 12.89
C ILE A 140 6.24 7.62 14.15
N HIS A 141 7.49 8.08 14.09
CA HIS A 141 8.38 8.10 15.25
C HIS A 141 7.80 8.93 16.40
N GLN A 142 7.26 10.11 16.13
CA GLN A 142 6.62 10.96 17.14
C GLN A 142 5.38 10.29 17.75
N ASP A 143 4.56 9.63 16.93
CA ASP A 143 3.35 8.94 17.38
C ASP A 143 3.71 7.75 18.28
N ARG A 144 4.72 6.95 17.89
CA ARG A 144 5.26 5.85 18.71
C ARG A 144 5.87 6.35 20.03
N LEU A 145 6.67 7.42 20.01
CA LEU A 145 7.23 8.03 21.23
C LEU A 145 6.13 8.55 22.16
N LYS A 146 5.08 9.14 21.60
CA LYS A 146 3.92 9.57 22.37
C LYS A 146 3.24 8.37 23.03
N TYR A 147 3.04 7.28 22.29
CA TYR A 147 2.39 6.09 22.82
C TYR A 147 3.19 5.45 23.97
N THR A 148 4.51 5.29 23.80
CA THR A 148 5.36 4.68 24.83
C THR A 148 5.41 5.50 26.11
N ARG A 149 5.40 6.84 25.99
CA ARG A 149 5.28 7.73 27.15
C ARG A 149 3.93 7.59 27.85
N ASP A 150 2.85 7.57 27.08
CA ASP A 150 1.48 7.52 27.63
C ASP A 150 1.14 6.12 28.20
N HIS A 151 1.91 5.09 27.83
CA HIS A 151 1.74 3.69 28.26
C HIS A 151 3.03 3.12 28.87
N SER A 152 3.75 3.91 29.68
CA SER A 152 5.06 3.53 30.21
C SER A 152 5.07 2.20 30.98
N ALA A 153 3.94 1.81 31.59
CA ALA A 153 3.80 0.52 32.27
C ALA A 153 3.92 -0.69 31.32
N SER A 154 3.65 -0.51 30.03
CA SER A 154 3.82 -1.53 28.99
C SER A 154 5.26 -1.62 28.45
N PHE A 155 6.13 -0.67 28.82
CA PHE A 155 7.53 -0.58 28.39
C PHE A 155 8.45 -0.41 29.61
N PRO A 156 8.60 -1.45 30.45
CA PRO A 156 9.32 -1.36 31.72
C PRO A 156 10.82 -1.10 31.54
N GLN A 157 11.40 -1.46 30.40
CA GLN A 157 12.82 -1.24 30.11
C GLN A 157 13.03 -0.33 28.90
N PRO A 158 14.10 0.49 28.87
CA PRO A 158 14.44 1.30 27.69
C PRO A 158 14.60 0.47 26.40
N SER A 159 15.04 -0.78 26.50
CA SER A 159 15.15 -1.71 25.37
C SER A 159 13.79 -2.08 24.78
N ASP A 160 12.72 -2.09 25.57
CA ASP A 160 11.37 -2.38 25.07
C ASP A 160 10.87 -1.23 24.19
N VAL A 161 11.15 0.01 24.61
CA VAL A 161 10.88 1.21 23.81
C VAL A 161 11.67 1.16 22.51
N GLU A 162 12.98 0.91 22.56
CA GLU A 162 13.79 0.84 21.34
C GLU A 162 13.30 -0.24 20.38
N LYS A 163 12.97 -1.43 20.89
CA LYS A 163 12.42 -2.53 20.08
C LYS A 163 11.13 -2.10 19.38
N TYR A 164 10.18 -1.53 20.13
CA TYR A 164 8.91 -1.07 19.59
C TYR A 164 9.09 0.07 18.57
N LEU A 165 9.99 1.02 18.82
CA LEU A 165 10.30 2.07 17.85
C LEU A 165 10.82 1.51 16.52
N ARG A 166 11.56 0.39 16.56
CA ARG A 166 12.14 -0.31 15.40
C ARG A 166 11.25 -1.39 14.79
N ASP A 167 10.06 -1.65 15.34
CA ASP A 167 9.14 -2.65 14.79
C ASP A 167 8.62 -2.21 13.42
N TRP A 168 8.13 -3.16 12.63
CA TRP A 168 7.59 -2.88 11.30
C TRP A 168 6.44 -1.88 11.36
N VAL A 169 6.27 -1.11 10.28
CA VAL A 169 5.14 -0.19 10.17
C VAL A 169 3.85 -1.01 10.08
N ALA A 170 2.90 -0.76 10.96
CA ALA A 170 1.60 -1.40 11.00
C ALA A 170 0.62 -0.68 10.05
N ASN A 171 -0.46 -1.37 9.67
CA ASN A 171 -1.48 -0.80 8.79
C ASN A 171 -2.13 0.45 9.40
N TYR A 172 -2.40 0.46 10.71
CA TYR A 172 -3.02 1.61 11.38
C TYR A 172 -2.13 2.86 11.32
N GLU A 173 -0.80 2.72 11.29
CA GLU A 173 0.13 3.86 11.21
C GLU A 173 0.11 4.50 9.81
N ILE A 174 0.00 3.67 8.76
CA ILE A 174 -0.23 4.14 7.39
C ILE A 174 -1.57 4.89 7.33
N SER A 175 -2.63 4.31 7.89
CA SER A 175 -3.95 4.93 7.94
C SER A 175 -3.93 6.27 8.68
N ASP A 176 -3.33 6.34 9.87
CA ASP A 176 -3.29 7.55 10.70
C ASP A 176 -2.51 8.68 10.01
N TYR A 177 -1.39 8.35 9.33
CA TYR A 177 -0.67 9.34 8.53
C TYR A 177 -1.53 9.87 7.37
N LEU A 178 -2.17 8.98 6.61
CA LEU A 178 -3.01 9.38 5.47
C LEU A 178 -4.25 10.16 5.91
N ILE A 179 -4.86 9.85 7.06
CA ILE A 179 -5.95 10.64 7.65
C ILE A 179 -5.47 12.07 7.91
N LYS A 180 -4.28 12.24 8.49
CA LYS A 180 -3.71 13.56 8.78
C LYS A 180 -3.40 14.33 7.51
N GLU A 181 -2.78 13.69 6.53
CA GLU A 181 -2.35 14.29 5.26
C GLU A 181 -3.54 14.63 4.35
N MET A 182 -4.64 13.87 4.41
CA MET A 182 -5.88 14.15 3.66
C MET A 182 -6.85 15.07 4.40
N LYS A 183 -6.52 15.52 5.62
CA LYS A 183 -7.43 16.35 6.43
C LYS A 183 -7.79 17.66 5.71
N GLY A 184 -9.08 17.93 5.59
CA GLY A 184 -9.61 19.14 4.94
C GLY A 184 -9.70 19.04 3.41
N GLN A 185 -9.27 17.94 2.81
CA GLN A 185 -9.51 17.68 1.40
C GLN A 185 -10.99 17.31 1.20
N THR A 186 -11.69 18.11 0.39
CA THR A 186 -13.09 17.86 0.05
C THR A 186 -13.24 17.17 -1.29
N GLU A 187 -12.23 17.24 -2.14
CA GLU A 187 -12.22 16.68 -3.49
C GLU A 187 -11.24 15.53 -3.59
N ASP A 188 -11.67 14.47 -4.27
CA ASP A 188 -10.83 13.30 -4.48
C ASP A 188 -9.88 13.52 -5.68
N LEU A 189 -9.04 14.54 -5.55
CA LEU A 189 -8.06 14.94 -6.56
C LEU A 189 -6.88 13.96 -6.56
N GLY A 190 -7.12 12.70 -6.88
CA GLY A 190 -6.07 11.67 -6.99
C GLY A 190 -6.35 10.36 -6.26
N GLY A 191 -7.39 10.27 -5.42
CA GLY A 191 -7.89 8.96 -4.99
C GLY A 191 -6.87 8.16 -4.24
N ILE A 192 -6.18 8.70 -3.23
CA ILE A 192 -5.34 7.86 -2.38
C ILE A 192 -6.27 6.99 -1.55
N HIS A 193 -6.20 5.68 -1.79
CA HIS A 193 -6.87 4.65 -1.01
C HIS A 193 -5.83 3.68 -0.46
N PHE A 194 -6.15 3.01 0.63
CA PHE A 194 -5.31 1.93 1.14
C PHE A 194 -6.02 0.59 0.94
N VAL A 195 -5.43 -0.28 0.13
CA VAL A 195 -5.89 -1.67 -0.05
C VAL A 195 -5.05 -2.54 0.87
N ARG A 196 -5.68 -3.05 1.92
CA ARG A 196 -4.98 -3.80 2.97
C ARG A 196 -5.62 -5.14 3.26
N TYR A 197 -4.83 -6.10 3.73
CA TYR A 197 -5.39 -7.36 4.21
C TYR A 197 -6.24 -7.10 5.46
N ASN A 198 -7.35 -7.83 5.60
CA ASN A 198 -8.06 -7.97 6.86
C ASN A 198 -7.13 -8.66 7.86
N GLN A 199 -6.68 -7.94 8.88
CA GLN A 199 -5.76 -8.43 9.91
C GLN A 199 -6.48 -9.10 11.08
N TYR A 200 -7.81 -9.13 11.11
CA TYR A 200 -8.57 -9.77 12.19
C TYR A 200 -8.21 -11.24 12.45
N PRO A 201 -7.86 -12.08 11.44
CA PRO A 201 -7.33 -13.42 11.68
C PRO A 201 -6.06 -13.48 12.56
N GLU A 202 -5.29 -12.39 12.63
CA GLU A 202 -4.02 -12.31 13.38
C GLU A 202 -4.19 -11.70 14.78
N ARG A 203 -5.43 -11.40 15.20
CA ARG A 203 -5.75 -10.66 16.44
C ARG A 203 -5.18 -11.23 17.73
N ASN A 204 -4.91 -12.53 17.80
CA ASN A 204 -4.32 -13.15 19.00
C ASN A 204 -2.84 -12.81 19.18
N GLY A 205 -2.12 -12.55 18.08
CA GLY A 205 -0.71 -12.19 18.09
C GLY A 205 -0.46 -10.68 18.11
N ALA A 206 -1.50 -9.87 17.91
CA ALA A 206 -1.41 -8.42 17.92
C ALA A 206 -1.13 -7.88 19.34
N THR A 207 -0.34 -6.82 19.42
CA THR A 207 0.01 -6.14 20.68
C THR A 207 -0.35 -4.66 20.62
N PHE A 208 -0.30 -3.98 21.77
CA PHE A 208 -0.41 -2.52 21.89
C PHE A 208 -1.59 -1.90 21.12
N GLU A 209 -1.35 -0.83 20.35
CA GLU A 209 -2.36 -0.16 19.52
C GLU A 209 -2.95 -1.08 18.47
N GLU A 210 -2.14 -1.93 17.83
CA GLU A 210 -2.62 -2.84 16.79
C GLU A 210 -3.77 -3.68 17.34
N LYS A 211 -3.58 -4.30 18.51
CA LYS A 211 -4.63 -5.07 19.18
C LYS A 211 -5.88 -4.26 19.46
N ALA A 212 -5.72 -3.02 19.95
CA ALA A 212 -6.84 -2.14 20.24
C ALA A 212 -7.60 -1.70 18.98
N ARG A 213 -6.91 -1.58 17.85
CA ARG A 213 -7.47 -1.10 16.58
C ARG A 213 -8.13 -2.20 15.76
N LEU A 214 -7.71 -3.46 15.92
CA LEU A 214 -8.29 -4.59 15.18
C LEU A 214 -9.79 -4.81 15.43
N VAL A 215 -10.37 -4.26 16.49
CA VAL A 215 -11.84 -4.28 16.71
C VAL A 215 -12.60 -3.61 15.56
N GLU A 216 -12.00 -2.64 14.86
CA GLU A 216 -12.61 -2.03 13.67
C GLU A 216 -12.79 -3.02 12.51
N GLU A 217 -11.99 -4.09 12.50
CA GLU A 217 -11.93 -5.05 11.40
C GLU A 217 -12.82 -6.27 11.61
N GLU A 218 -13.37 -6.44 12.81
CA GLU A 218 -14.23 -7.59 13.15
C GLU A 218 -15.42 -7.76 12.19
N ARG A 219 -15.99 -6.65 11.68
CA ARG A 219 -17.11 -6.67 10.71
C ARG A 219 -16.75 -7.29 9.35
N PHE A 220 -15.47 -7.46 9.04
CA PHE A 220 -15.00 -8.10 7.82
C PHE A 220 -14.78 -9.60 7.99
N GLY A 221 -15.09 -10.16 9.17
CA GLY A 221 -14.89 -11.56 9.53
C GLY A 221 -13.42 -11.90 9.74
N GLY A 222 -13.03 -13.16 9.53
CA GLY A 222 -11.72 -13.67 9.93
C GLY A 222 -11.75 -14.32 11.31
N LYS A 223 -12.84 -15.04 11.60
CA LYS A 223 -12.99 -15.76 12.87
C LYS A 223 -11.93 -16.85 13.04
N THR A 224 -11.52 -17.46 11.94
CA THR A 224 -10.39 -18.41 11.88
C THR A 224 -9.07 -17.68 12.11
N PHE A 225 -8.23 -18.23 13.00
CA PHE A 225 -6.91 -17.68 13.30
C PHE A 225 -5.85 -18.18 12.31
N GLY A 226 -4.92 -17.32 11.92
CA GLY A 226 -3.78 -17.69 11.07
C GLY A 226 -3.26 -16.52 10.22
N ASP A 227 -2.28 -16.80 9.35
CA ASP A 227 -1.74 -15.83 8.38
C ASP A 227 -2.88 -15.27 7.51
N LYS A 228 -3.10 -13.96 7.60
CA LYS A 228 -4.19 -13.24 6.90
C LYS A 228 -4.21 -13.46 5.39
N ALA A 229 -3.08 -13.80 4.76
CA ALA A 229 -3.00 -14.07 3.33
C ALA A 229 -3.30 -15.53 2.95
N ARG A 230 -3.30 -16.46 3.91
CA ARG A 230 -3.40 -17.91 3.66
C ARG A 230 -4.57 -18.56 4.37
N VAL A 231 -5.01 -18.02 5.50
CA VAL A 231 -6.11 -18.58 6.29
C VAL A 231 -7.37 -18.69 5.44
N GLU A 232 -8.06 -19.83 5.55
CA GLU A 232 -9.38 -19.99 4.96
C GLU A 232 -10.37 -19.13 5.75
N LEU A 233 -11.02 -18.23 5.03
CA LEU A 233 -11.98 -17.31 5.60
C LEU A 233 -13.39 -17.90 5.52
N GLU A 234 -14.20 -17.65 6.54
CA GLU A 234 -15.59 -18.04 6.57
C GLU A 234 -16.43 -17.36 5.47
N GLU A 235 -17.64 -17.87 5.22
CA GLU A 235 -18.55 -17.27 4.25
C GLU A 235 -18.89 -15.81 4.63
N GLY A 236 -18.76 -14.91 3.65
CA GLY A 236 -19.02 -13.48 3.82
C GLY A 236 -17.88 -12.67 4.46
N ALA A 237 -16.75 -13.31 4.80
CA ALA A 237 -15.55 -12.60 5.23
C ALA A 237 -14.77 -12.04 4.03
N ALA A 238 -14.30 -10.80 4.17
CA ALA A 238 -13.44 -10.15 3.18
C ALA A 238 -11.97 -10.36 3.51
N ARG A 239 -11.16 -10.70 2.50
CA ARG A 239 -9.71 -10.81 2.65
C ARG A 239 -9.05 -9.43 2.56
N PHE A 240 -9.61 -8.54 1.74
CA PHE A 240 -9.15 -7.17 1.59
C PHE A 240 -10.14 -6.15 2.12
N ILE A 241 -9.60 -5.09 2.70
CA ILE A 241 -10.31 -3.89 3.12
C ILE A 241 -9.80 -2.74 2.24
N ILE A 242 -10.72 -1.95 1.73
CA ILE A 242 -10.43 -0.72 0.98
C ILE A 242 -10.74 0.45 1.90
N GLU A 243 -9.73 1.29 2.11
CA GLU A 243 -9.81 2.43 3.00
C GLU A 243 -9.65 3.73 2.21
N PRO A 244 -10.77 4.36 1.78
CA PRO A 244 -10.74 5.73 1.29
C PRO A 244 -10.58 6.71 2.47
N PHE A 245 -9.94 7.85 2.22
CA PHE A 245 -9.70 8.90 3.22
C PHE A 245 -10.51 10.19 2.97
N VAL A 246 -11.07 10.36 1.77
CA VAL A 246 -11.80 11.56 1.32
C VAL A 246 -13.22 11.19 0.87
N PRO A 247 -14.26 11.95 1.24
CA PRO A 247 -14.23 13.13 2.12
C PRO A 247 -14.07 12.78 3.60
N GLU A 248 -14.25 11.52 3.96
CA GLU A 248 -14.04 10.99 5.30
C GLU A 248 -13.48 9.57 5.20
N ARG A 249 -12.72 9.18 6.23
CA ARG A 249 -12.14 7.84 6.32
C ARG A 249 -13.22 6.77 6.51
N LYS A 250 -13.19 5.70 5.71
CA LYS A 250 -14.07 4.53 5.88
C LYS A 250 -13.27 3.24 5.72
N LEU A 251 -13.71 2.17 6.37
CA LEU A 251 -13.26 0.81 6.05
C LEU A 251 -14.39 0.11 5.28
N LEU A 252 -14.10 -0.30 4.05
CA LEU A 252 -15.10 -0.87 3.14
C LEU A 252 -14.62 -2.19 2.58
N ARG A 253 -15.54 -3.14 2.37
CA ARG A 253 -15.30 -4.29 1.49
C ARG A 253 -15.15 -3.80 0.04
N PRO A 254 -14.50 -4.55 -0.85
CA PRO A 254 -14.38 -4.18 -2.25
C PRO A 254 -15.72 -3.81 -2.92
N GLU A 255 -16.78 -4.57 -2.71
CA GLU A 255 -18.12 -4.29 -3.25
C GLU A 255 -18.79 -3.06 -2.64
N GLU A 256 -18.56 -2.83 -1.33
CA GLU A 256 -19.07 -1.63 -0.64
C GLU A 256 -18.36 -0.37 -1.15
N TRP A 257 -17.05 -0.45 -1.38
CA TRP A 257 -16.27 0.65 -1.96
C TRP A 257 -16.73 0.99 -3.37
N LEU A 258 -17.02 -0.02 -4.21
CA LEU A 258 -17.56 0.21 -5.55
C LEU A 258 -18.93 0.89 -5.52
N ALA A 259 -19.83 0.45 -4.63
CA ALA A 259 -21.12 1.09 -4.43
C ALA A 259 -20.96 2.52 -3.92
N TRP A 260 -20.04 2.76 -2.99
CA TRP A 260 -19.72 4.07 -2.45
C TRP A 260 -19.16 5.01 -3.53
N ARG A 261 -18.16 4.56 -4.30
CA ARG A 261 -17.54 5.31 -5.40
C ARG A 261 -18.57 5.71 -6.45
N LYS A 262 -19.48 4.80 -6.84
CA LYS A 262 -20.57 5.10 -7.79
C LYS A 262 -21.53 6.19 -7.29
N LYS A 263 -21.73 6.30 -5.98
CA LYS A 263 -22.56 7.35 -5.38
C LYS A 263 -21.83 8.70 -5.31
N THR A 264 -20.54 8.69 -4.96
CA THR A 264 -19.74 9.91 -4.82
C THR A 264 -19.26 10.49 -6.14
N SER A 265 -19.00 9.65 -7.16
CA SER A 265 -18.54 10.10 -8.49
C SER A 265 -19.62 10.79 -9.31
N LYS A 266 -20.89 10.35 -9.21
CA LYS A 266 -22.03 10.97 -9.90
C LYS A 266 -22.31 12.40 -9.48
N GLN A 267 -21.76 12.84 -8.35
CA GLN A 267 -21.99 14.17 -7.80
C GLN A 267 -20.91 15.19 -8.21
N LYS A 268 -19.83 14.77 -8.88
CA LYS A 268 -18.70 15.66 -9.19
C LYS A 268 -18.22 15.54 -10.63
N THR A 269 -18.36 16.64 -11.38
CA THR A 269 -17.57 16.88 -12.58
C THR A 269 -16.09 17.01 -12.18
N GLY A 270 -15.20 16.15 -12.70
CA GLY A 270 -13.74 16.28 -12.47
C GLY A 270 -13.07 15.22 -11.58
N VAL A 271 -13.66 14.03 -11.41
CA VAL A 271 -12.95 12.91 -10.76
C VAL A 271 -11.70 12.56 -11.58
N SER A 272 -10.55 12.53 -10.91
CA SER A 272 -9.27 12.17 -11.55
C SER A 272 -9.37 10.80 -12.24
N PRO A 273 -8.87 10.63 -13.48
CA PRO A 273 -8.74 9.32 -14.11
C PRO A 273 -7.89 8.35 -13.30
N PHE A 274 -6.99 8.89 -12.50
CA PHE A 274 -6.04 8.13 -11.70
C PHE A 274 -6.62 7.84 -10.33
N GLN A 275 -6.46 6.59 -9.89
CA GLN A 275 -6.64 6.17 -8.51
C GLN A 275 -5.28 5.73 -8.00
N ILE A 276 -4.90 6.14 -6.80
CA ILE A 276 -3.63 5.81 -6.18
C ILE A 276 -3.91 4.85 -5.03
N PHE A 277 -3.18 3.74 -4.98
CA PHE A 277 -3.38 2.76 -3.92
C PHE A 277 -2.07 2.55 -3.16
N VAL A 278 -2.10 2.71 -1.84
CA VAL A 278 -1.13 2.03 -0.97
C VAL A 278 -1.59 0.57 -0.88
N LEU A 279 -0.66 -0.38 -0.92
CA LEU A 279 -0.96 -1.82 -0.96
C LEU A 279 -0.24 -2.54 0.18
N ASP A 280 -0.99 -3.22 1.07
CA ASP A 280 -0.44 -4.24 1.98
C ASP A 280 -0.20 -5.52 1.19
N LEU A 281 1.06 -5.94 1.07
CA LEU A 281 1.48 -7.13 0.35
C LEU A 281 1.75 -8.33 1.27
N ASN A 282 1.22 -8.30 2.50
CA ASN A 282 1.45 -9.29 3.56
C ASN A 282 2.92 -9.34 3.99
N GLY A 283 3.38 -8.28 4.66
CA GLY A 283 4.77 -8.14 5.14
C GLY A 283 5.64 -7.23 4.28
N HIS A 284 5.07 -6.56 3.29
CA HIS A 284 5.70 -5.49 2.52
C HIS A 284 4.64 -4.49 2.08
N PHE A 285 5.02 -3.24 1.85
CA PHE A 285 4.13 -2.22 1.30
C PHE A 285 4.65 -1.72 -0.05
N CYS A 286 3.71 -1.48 -0.96
CA CYS A 286 3.97 -0.78 -2.22
C CYS A 286 2.94 0.32 -2.43
N THR A 287 3.18 1.16 -3.43
CA THR A 287 2.16 2.07 -3.97
C THR A 287 1.87 1.73 -5.40
N SER A 288 0.67 2.01 -5.89
CA SER A 288 0.33 1.88 -7.28
C SER A 288 -0.58 3.01 -7.75
N PHE A 289 -0.71 3.16 -9.06
CA PHE A 289 -1.73 4.01 -9.65
C PHE A 289 -2.38 3.35 -10.86
N SER A 290 -3.67 3.61 -11.05
CA SER A 290 -4.44 3.12 -12.19
C SER A 290 -4.37 4.11 -13.37
N CYS A 291 -4.16 3.61 -14.59
CA CYS A 291 -4.23 4.42 -15.80
C CYS A 291 -4.66 3.59 -17.01
N PHE A 292 -4.99 4.24 -18.12
CA PHE A 292 -5.08 3.58 -19.43
C PHE A 292 -3.83 3.92 -20.24
N VAL A 293 -3.23 2.93 -20.90
CA VAL A 293 -2.01 3.12 -21.69
C VAL A 293 -2.32 3.08 -23.18
N LYS A 294 -1.94 4.14 -23.90
CA LYS A 294 -2.08 4.25 -25.36
C LYS A 294 -1.12 3.26 -26.06
N PRO A 295 -1.54 2.60 -27.16
CA PRO A 295 -0.64 1.76 -27.94
C PRO A 295 0.46 2.60 -28.60
N GLU A 296 1.69 2.07 -28.67
CA GLU A 296 2.87 2.81 -29.17
C GLU A 296 2.72 3.23 -30.65
N ASN A 297 2.04 2.43 -31.46
CA ASN A 297 1.76 2.73 -32.87
C ASN A 297 0.58 3.67 -33.08
N GLY A 298 -0.07 4.15 -32.00
CA GLY A 298 -1.29 4.96 -32.06
C GLY A 298 -2.54 4.23 -32.57
N ALA A 299 -2.44 2.96 -32.94
CA ALA A 299 -3.53 2.15 -33.47
C ALA A 299 -4.02 1.15 -32.40
N GLY A 300 -5.27 1.33 -31.96
CA GLY A 300 -5.91 0.45 -30.99
C GLY A 300 -6.55 1.21 -29.83
N LYS A 301 -7.24 0.46 -28.96
CA LYS A 301 -7.82 1.01 -27.74
C LYS A 301 -6.75 1.10 -26.65
N ALA A 302 -6.83 2.12 -25.80
CA ALA A 302 -5.97 2.20 -24.63
C ALA A 302 -6.29 1.04 -23.67
N THR A 303 -5.26 0.46 -23.07
CA THR A 303 -5.38 -0.73 -22.23
C THR A 303 -5.29 -0.36 -20.74
N PRO A 304 -6.16 -0.89 -19.87
CA PRO A 304 -6.06 -0.68 -18.43
C PRO A 304 -4.74 -1.20 -17.86
N HIS A 305 -4.07 -0.38 -17.06
CA HIS A 305 -2.85 -0.73 -16.33
C HIS A 305 -2.95 -0.30 -14.87
N LEU A 306 -2.55 -1.18 -13.96
CA LEU A 306 -2.16 -0.78 -12.61
C LEU A 306 -0.64 -0.79 -12.53
N VAL A 307 -0.05 0.39 -12.41
CA VAL A 307 1.40 0.56 -12.31
C VAL A 307 1.79 0.55 -10.84
N MET A 308 2.50 -0.47 -10.40
CA MET A 308 3.02 -0.63 -9.05
C MET A 308 4.44 -0.09 -8.95
N ILE A 309 4.70 0.71 -7.93
CA ILE A 309 5.99 1.24 -7.54
C ILE A 309 6.48 0.46 -6.34
N ASN A 310 7.58 -0.28 -6.53
CA ASN A 310 8.19 -1.09 -5.49
C ASN A 310 9.60 -0.57 -5.16
N THR A 311 10.01 -0.71 -3.90
CA THR A 311 11.30 -0.25 -3.38
C THR A 311 12.25 -1.38 -3.00
N THR A 312 12.01 -2.59 -3.55
CA THR A 312 12.89 -3.75 -3.43
C THR A 312 13.09 -4.39 -4.79
N ASN A 313 14.04 -5.33 -4.90
CA ASN A 313 14.23 -6.09 -6.13
C ASN A 313 13.24 -7.25 -6.33
N ALA A 314 12.43 -7.57 -5.33
CA ALA A 314 11.44 -8.64 -5.46
C ALA A 314 10.30 -8.26 -6.41
N SER A 315 9.65 -9.27 -6.97
CA SER A 315 8.39 -9.12 -7.70
C SER A 315 7.22 -9.58 -6.84
N TYR A 316 6.23 -8.70 -6.66
CA TYR A 316 5.04 -8.97 -5.86
C TYR A 316 3.76 -9.13 -6.69
N ILE A 317 3.87 -9.00 -8.01
CA ILE A 317 2.71 -9.09 -8.93
C ILE A 317 1.93 -10.39 -8.76
N THR A 318 2.63 -11.51 -8.48
CA THR A 318 2.00 -12.84 -8.39
C THR A 318 1.90 -13.39 -6.97
N SER A 319 2.67 -12.85 -6.01
CA SER A 319 2.75 -13.40 -4.66
C SER A 319 1.72 -12.81 -3.69
N SER A 320 1.22 -11.59 -3.97
CA SER A 320 0.18 -10.94 -3.17
C SER A 320 -1.12 -10.78 -3.94
N GLY A 321 -2.26 -10.90 -3.24
CA GLY A 321 -3.58 -10.66 -3.83
C GLY A 321 -3.99 -9.17 -3.89
N ALA A 322 -3.35 -8.29 -3.10
CA ALA A 322 -3.75 -6.88 -3.02
C ALA A 322 -3.62 -6.11 -4.35
N PRO A 323 -2.57 -6.31 -5.19
CA PRO A 323 -2.51 -5.69 -6.52
C PRO A 323 -3.67 -6.09 -7.43
N CYS A 324 -4.07 -7.36 -7.37
CA CYS A 324 -5.21 -7.85 -8.15
C CYS A 324 -6.52 -7.23 -7.67
N ALA A 325 -6.72 -7.13 -6.35
CA ALA A 325 -7.88 -6.46 -5.77
C ALA A 325 -7.94 -4.99 -6.18
N ALA A 326 -6.81 -4.27 -6.07
CA ALA A 326 -6.69 -2.86 -6.48
C ALA A 326 -6.98 -2.66 -7.98
N PHE A 327 -6.46 -3.54 -8.85
CA PHE A 327 -6.75 -3.50 -10.28
C PHE A 327 -8.24 -3.70 -10.56
N ASP A 328 -8.84 -4.76 -9.97
CA ASP A 328 -10.23 -5.09 -10.21
C ASP A 328 -11.16 -3.97 -9.75
N ILE A 329 -10.94 -3.38 -8.57
CA ILE A 329 -11.78 -2.26 -8.12
C ILE A 329 -11.56 -0.98 -8.94
N ALA A 330 -10.34 -0.72 -9.40
CA ALA A 330 -10.04 0.45 -10.21
C ALA A 330 -10.78 0.41 -11.56
N PHE A 331 -10.85 -0.79 -12.18
CA PHE A 331 -11.34 -1.01 -13.54
C PHE A 331 -12.62 -1.84 -13.64
N SER A 332 -13.24 -2.23 -12.52
CA SER A 332 -14.58 -2.83 -12.57
C SER A 332 -15.54 -1.84 -13.20
N SER A 333 -16.38 -2.35 -14.10
CA SER A 333 -17.27 -1.57 -14.95
C SER A 333 -17.96 -0.44 -14.18
N SER A 334 -17.44 0.77 -14.41
CA SER A 334 -18.19 2.02 -14.49
C SER A 334 -19.45 1.82 -15.31
#